data_AF-A0A9Q0T2D7-F1
#
_entry.id   AF-A0A9Q0T2D7-F1
#
_cell.length_a   1.000
_cell.length_b   1.000
_cell.length_c   1.000
_cell.angle_alpha   90.00
_cell.angle_beta   90.00
_cell.angle_gamma   90.00
#
_symmetry.space_group_name_H-M   'P 1'
#
loop_
_entity.id
_entity.type
_entity.pdbx_description
1 polymer ?
#
loop_
_entity_poly.entity_id
_entity_poly.type
_entity_poly.pdbx_seq_one_letter_code
_entity_poly.pdbx_strand_id
1 'polypeptide(L)'
;MQRTGVFLGVGRGSSSDRTRTSVVNGLRKKLKDLMESFNGLRQKISTEYRETVERRYFTVTGENPDEKTLDLLISTGESETFLQKAIQQQGRGRILDTINEIQERHDAVKDLENNLKELHQVFMDMAVLVQHQGEQLDDIESHVQRANSFVRGGTQQLQTARKLQKNTRKWTCFAIIIVLIIILVILLSVRPWENKKK
;
A
#
# COMPACT_ATOMS: atom_id res chain seq x y z
N MET A 1 -9.70 47.85 -17.60
CA MET A 1 -10.49 46.97 -16.72
C MET A 1 -9.89 45.56 -16.80
N GLN A 2 -9.02 45.23 -15.86
CA GLN A 2 -8.15 44.05 -15.90
C GLN A 2 -8.89 42.86 -15.26
N ARG A 3 -9.25 41.85 -16.06
CA ARG A 3 -9.81 40.59 -15.55
C ARG A 3 -8.68 39.81 -14.87
N THR A 4 -8.68 39.80 -13.54
CA THR A 4 -7.85 38.92 -12.73
C THR A 4 -8.38 37.49 -12.85
N GLY A 5 -7.70 36.68 -13.67
CA GLY A 5 -7.84 35.23 -13.64
C GLY A 5 -7.22 34.70 -12.35
N VAL A 6 -8.04 34.44 -11.34
CA VAL A 6 -7.62 33.70 -10.15
C VAL A 6 -7.48 32.23 -10.54
N PHE A 7 -6.27 31.83 -10.94
CA PHE A 7 -5.89 30.43 -10.89
C PHE A 7 -5.91 30.01 -9.41
N LEU A 8 -6.95 29.27 -9.01
CA LEU A 8 -7.01 28.57 -7.73
C LEU A 8 -5.92 27.49 -7.73
N GLY A 9 -4.68 27.90 -7.51
CA GLY A 9 -3.62 27.01 -7.07
C GLY A 9 -4.09 26.40 -5.76
N VAL A 10 -4.18 25.06 -5.73
CA VAL A 10 -4.44 24.28 -4.52
C VAL A 10 -3.44 24.71 -3.45
N GLY A 11 -3.88 25.57 -2.54
CA GLY A 11 -3.00 26.16 -1.52
C GLY A 11 -2.43 25.07 -0.61
N ARG A 12 -1.18 25.27 -0.18
CA ARG A 12 -0.56 24.52 0.93
C ARG A 12 -1.54 24.47 2.10
N GLY A 13 -1.88 23.28 2.58
CA GLY A 13 -2.87 23.06 3.64
C GLY A 13 -4.33 22.95 3.19
N SER A 14 -4.62 22.91 1.88
CA SER A 14 -5.97 22.58 1.37
C SER A 14 -6.40 21.16 1.78
N SER A 15 -7.69 20.87 1.70
CA SER A 15 -8.22 19.53 1.99
C SER A 15 -7.54 18.44 1.15
N SER A 16 -7.28 18.69 -0.14
CA SER A 16 -6.58 17.73 -0.99
C SER A 16 -5.10 17.54 -0.60
N ASP A 17 -4.43 18.60 -0.14
CA ASP A 17 -3.03 18.55 0.30
C ASP A 17 -2.89 17.73 1.60
N ARG A 18 -3.83 17.93 2.53
CA ARG A 18 -3.94 17.14 3.78
C ARG A 18 -4.25 15.67 3.49
N THR A 19 -5.15 15.39 2.55
CA THR A 19 -5.46 14.01 2.13
C THR A 19 -4.24 13.33 1.51
N ARG A 20 -3.52 14.01 0.61
CA ARG A 20 -2.30 13.46 -0.02
C ARG A 20 -1.22 13.16 1.01
N THR A 21 -0.94 14.11 1.90
CA THR A 21 0.06 13.94 2.97
C THR A 21 -0.30 12.76 3.89
N SER A 22 -1.55 12.69 4.31
CA SER A 22 -2.08 11.60 5.15
C SER A 22 -1.93 10.23 4.49
N VAL A 23 -2.27 10.11 3.20
CA VAL A 23 -2.14 8.86 2.44
C VAL A 23 -0.66 8.44 2.28
N VAL A 24 0.22 9.37 1.90
CA VAL A 24 1.66 9.08 1.73
C VAL A 24 2.27 8.61 3.05
N ASN A 25 1.94 9.27 4.14
CA ASN A 25 2.43 8.90 5.46
C ASN A 25 1.87 7.55 5.96
N GLY A 26 0.62 7.23 5.66
CA GLY A 26 0.04 5.92 5.97
C GLY A 26 0.72 4.77 5.20
N LEU A 27 1.01 4.98 3.92
CA LEU A 27 1.74 4.01 3.08
C LEU A 27 3.14 3.73 3.63
N ARG A 28 3.82 4.79 4.07
CA ARG A 28 5.14 4.73 4.67
C ARG A 28 5.15 3.91 5.97
N LYS A 29 4.16 4.09 6.86
CA LYS A 29 4.02 3.28 8.09
C LYS A 29 3.86 1.80 7.74
N LYS A 30 2.93 1.48 6.82
CA LYS A 30 2.73 0.10 6.35
C LYS A 30 3.99 -0.53 5.77
N LEU A 31 4.76 0.23 4.99
CA LEU A 31 6.00 -0.27 4.43
C LEU A 31 7.03 -0.59 5.52
N LYS A 32 7.14 0.25 6.55
CA LYS A 32 7.98 -0.02 7.72
C LYS A 32 7.58 -1.33 8.41
N ASP A 33 6.28 -1.51 8.68
CA ASP A 33 5.77 -2.70 9.37
C ASP A 33 6.03 -3.99 8.55
N LEU A 34 5.85 -3.92 7.22
CA LEU A 34 6.16 -5.02 6.31
C LEU A 34 7.65 -5.35 6.31
N MET A 35 8.52 -4.33 6.37
CA MET A 35 9.97 -4.53 6.40
C MET A 35 10.44 -5.14 7.71
N GLU A 36 9.88 -4.73 8.84
CA GLU A 36 10.17 -5.34 10.15
C GLU A 36 9.75 -6.82 10.16
N SER A 37 8.56 -7.11 9.66
CA SER A 37 8.07 -8.49 9.49
C SER A 37 8.98 -9.32 8.57
N PHE A 38 9.42 -8.73 7.46
CA PHE A 38 10.32 -9.38 6.51
C PHE A 38 11.72 -9.62 7.09
N ASN A 39 12.29 -8.66 7.83
CA ASN A 39 13.56 -8.83 8.54
C ASN A 39 13.46 -9.98 9.56
N GLY A 40 12.36 -10.05 10.32
CA GLY A 40 12.09 -11.16 11.23
C GLY A 40 12.02 -12.51 10.49
N LEU A 41 11.35 -12.55 9.33
CA LEU A 41 11.29 -13.75 8.49
C LEU A 41 12.67 -14.13 7.93
N ARG A 42 13.46 -13.16 7.45
CA ARG A 42 14.84 -13.41 6.96
C ARG A 42 15.72 -13.96 8.06
N GLN A 43 15.68 -13.38 9.26
CA GLN A 43 16.46 -13.87 10.39
C GLN A 43 16.08 -15.32 10.71
N LYS A 44 14.78 -15.62 10.73
CA LYS A 44 14.29 -16.99 10.93
C LYS A 44 14.81 -17.94 9.85
N ILE A 45 14.70 -17.57 8.57
CA ILE A 45 15.19 -18.39 7.45
C ILE A 45 16.71 -18.60 7.56
N SER A 46 17.47 -17.55 7.90
CA SER A 46 18.92 -17.65 8.07
C SER A 46 19.29 -18.60 9.21
N THR A 47 18.58 -18.55 10.33
CA THR A 47 18.80 -19.48 11.46
C THR A 47 18.47 -20.91 11.07
N GLU A 48 17.31 -21.14 10.45
CA GLU A 48 16.88 -22.47 9.99
C GLU A 48 17.84 -23.07 8.94
N TYR A 49 18.35 -22.22 8.04
CA TYR A 49 19.35 -22.63 7.05
C TYR A 49 20.68 -23.01 7.73
N ARG A 50 21.13 -22.21 8.71
CA ARG A 50 22.32 -22.52 9.52
C ARG A 50 22.20 -23.88 10.21
N GLU A 51 21.09 -24.13 10.90
CA GLU A 51 20.83 -25.41 11.56
C GLU A 51 20.78 -26.59 10.57
N THR A 52 20.22 -26.37 9.38
CA THR A 52 20.14 -27.39 8.33
C THR A 52 21.54 -27.77 7.82
N VAL A 53 22.39 -26.77 7.56
CA VAL A 53 23.78 -26.99 7.12
C VAL A 53 24.59 -27.70 8.21
N GLU A 54 24.44 -27.30 9.47
CA GLU A 54 25.10 -27.93 10.61
C GLU A 54 24.73 -29.41 10.77
N ARG A 55 23.43 -29.74 10.72
CA ARG A 55 22.96 -31.13 10.80
C ARG A 55 23.48 -31.99 9.66
N ARG A 56 23.51 -31.45 8.44
CA ARG A 56 24.03 -32.18 7.27
C ARG A 56 25.53 -32.37 7.37
N TYR A 57 26.26 -31.36 7.84
CA TYR A 57 27.69 -31.46 8.12
C TYR A 57 27.95 -32.60 9.09
N PHE A 58 27.29 -32.62 10.25
CA PHE A 58 27.43 -33.67 11.24
C PHE A 58 27.06 -35.06 10.70
N THR A 59 25.99 -35.16 9.92
CA THR A 59 25.57 -36.44 9.31
C THR A 59 26.63 -37.03 8.38
N VAL A 60 27.42 -36.17 7.74
CA VAL A 60 28.39 -36.53 6.71
C VAL A 60 29.79 -36.73 7.29
N THR A 61 30.21 -35.91 8.25
CA THR A 61 31.57 -35.94 8.83
C THR A 61 31.63 -36.65 10.18
N GLY A 62 30.51 -36.74 10.89
CA GLY A 62 30.45 -37.24 12.28
C GLY A 62 30.92 -36.25 13.34
N GLU A 63 31.30 -35.02 12.95
CA GLU A 63 31.81 -33.98 13.84
C GLU A 63 30.99 -32.69 13.68
N ASN A 64 30.92 -31.85 14.73
CA ASN A 64 30.27 -30.55 14.63
C ASN A 64 31.20 -29.56 13.89
N PRO A 65 30.67 -28.72 12.98
CA PRO A 65 31.48 -27.73 12.29
C PRO A 65 31.88 -26.60 13.23
N ASP A 66 33.12 -26.10 13.07
CA ASP A 66 33.51 -24.83 13.67
C ASP A 66 32.71 -23.67 13.05
N GLU A 67 32.48 -22.60 13.83
CA GLU A 67 31.73 -21.40 13.43
C GLU A 67 32.21 -20.83 12.09
N LYS A 68 33.54 -20.78 11.89
CA LYS A 68 34.17 -20.29 10.65
C LYS A 68 33.87 -21.18 9.44
N THR A 69 33.81 -22.49 9.66
CA THR A 69 33.51 -23.47 8.62
C THR A 69 32.04 -23.38 8.22
N LEU A 70 31.15 -23.22 9.21
CA LEU A 70 29.73 -23.04 9.00
C LEU A 70 29.44 -21.74 8.21
N ASP A 71 30.07 -20.64 8.59
CA ASP A 71 29.95 -19.36 7.87
C ASP A 71 30.51 -19.43 6.44
N LEU A 72 31.62 -20.15 6.24
CA LEU A 72 32.17 -20.38 4.90
C LEU A 72 31.15 -21.14 4.03
N LEU A 73 30.59 -22.24 4.53
CA LEU A 73 29.60 -23.05 3.80
C LEU A 73 28.32 -22.26 3.47
N ILE A 74 27.88 -21.39 4.38
CA ILE A 74 26.71 -20.54 4.17
C ILE A 74 26.99 -19.42 3.14
N SER A 75 28.19 -18.84 3.14
CA SER A 75 28.54 -17.66 2.33
C SER A 75 29.02 -17.99 0.93
N THR A 76 29.84 -19.03 0.76
CA THR A 76 30.38 -19.40 -0.55
C THR A 76 29.42 -20.25 -1.36
N GLY A 77 28.47 -20.93 -0.71
CA GLY A 77 27.65 -21.95 -1.36
C GLY A 77 28.48 -23.12 -1.88
N GLU A 78 29.76 -23.23 -1.50
CA GLU A 78 30.65 -24.34 -1.86
C GLU A 78 30.31 -25.59 -1.02
N SER A 79 29.08 -26.05 -1.18
CA SER A 79 28.67 -27.37 -0.78
C SER A 79 29.55 -28.42 -1.51
N GLU A 80 29.87 -28.18 -2.78
CA GLU A 80 30.64 -29.09 -3.65
C GLU A 80 32.04 -29.46 -3.13
N THR A 81 32.87 -28.52 -2.68
CA THR A 81 34.25 -28.81 -2.24
C THR A 81 34.27 -29.55 -0.89
N PHE A 82 33.38 -29.19 0.01
CA PHE A 82 33.13 -29.91 1.27
C PHE A 82 32.63 -31.35 1.00
N LEU A 83 31.69 -31.49 0.08
CA LEU A 83 31.12 -32.78 -0.30
C LEU A 83 32.11 -33.65 -1.08
N GLN A 84 33.06 -33.07 -1.80
CA GLN A 84 34.14 -33.80 -2.45
C GLN A 84 35.07 -34.52 -1.44
N LYS A 85 35.32 -33.90 -0.27
CA LYS A 85 36.00 -34.56 0.85
C LYS A 85 35.15 -35.66 1.49
N ALA A 86 33.86 -35.43 1.65
CA ALA A 86 32.93 -36.43 2.19
C ALA A 86 32.75 -37.66 1.28
N ILE A 87 32.68 -37.46 -0.04
CA ILE A 87 32.57 -38.52 -1.06
C ILE A 87 33.78 -39.45 -1.06
N GLN A 88 34.96 -38.96 -0.65
CA GLN A 88 36.13 -39.82 -0.45
C GLN A 88 36.01 -40.75 0.76
N GLN A 89 35.17 -40.41 1.76
CA GLN A 89 35.05 -41.15 3.02
C GLN A 89 33.75 -41.97 3.15
N GLN A 90 32.62 -41.52 2.59
CA GLN A 90 31.32 -42.21 2.63
C GLN A 90 30.67 -42.23 1.24
N GLY A 91 30.13 -43.38 0.83
CA GLY A 91 29.74 -43.69 -0.54
C GLY A 91 28.76 -42.74 -1.25
N ARG A 92 28.85 -42.74 -2.59
CA ARG A 92 28.30 -41.78 -3.57
C ARG A 92 26.78 -41.51 -3.56
N GLY A 93 25.94 -42.45 -3.15
CA GLY A 93 24.49 -42.42 -3.48
C GLY A 93 23.63 -41.46 -2.66
N ARG A 94 23.88 -41.34 -1.35
CA ARG A 94 23.05 -40.53 -0.43
C ARG A 94 23.48 -39.06 -0.35
N ILE A 95 24.69 -38.79 -0.85
CA ILE A 95 25.35 -37.50 -0.73
C ILE A 95 24.85 -36.54 -1.81
N LEU A 96 24.68 -36.99 -3.06
CA LEU A 96 24.22 -36.17 -4.20
C LEU A 96 22.86 -35.51 -3.96
N ASP A 97 21.88 -36.25 -3.43
CA ASP A 97 20.56 -35.69 -3.08
C ASP A 97 20.67 -34.62 -1.98
N THR A 98 21.60 -34.82 -1.03
CA THR A 98 21.87 -33.86 0.05
C THR A 98 22.51 -32.57 -0.49
N ILE A 99 23.32 -32.65 -1.56
CA ILE A 99 23.94 -31.49 -2.22
C ILE A 99 22.89 -30.62 -2.88
N ASN A 100 22.08 -31.23 -3.76
CA ASN A 100 21.10 -30.50 -4.56
C ASN A 100 20.16 -29.70 -3.68
N GLU A 101 19.71 -30.27 -2.57
CA GLU A 101 18.82 -29.58 -1.64
C GLU A 101 19.51 -28.46 -0.84
N ILE A 102 20.80 -28.59 -0.48
CA ILE A 102 21.55 -27.47 0.13
C ILE A 102 21.72 -26.33 -0.88
N GLN A 103 22.09 -26.66 -2.12
CA GLN A 103 22.32 -25.68 -3.18
C GLN A 103 21.05 -24.87 -3.47
N GLU A 104 19.92 -25.57 -3.66
CA GLU A 104 18.63 -24.94 -3.94
C GLU A 104 18.17 -24.03 -2.79
N ARG A 105 18.48 -24.41 -1.53
CA ARG A 105 18.22 -23.57 -0.36
C ARG A 105 19.15 -22.37 -0.27
N HIS A 106 20.43 -22.52 -0.60
CA HIS A 106 21.40 -21.43 -0.62
C HIS A 106 20.99 -20.34 -1.62
N ASP A 107 20.64 -20.74 -2.84
CA ASP A 107 20.24 -19.82 -3.90
C ASP A 107 18.98 -19.03 -3.49
N ALA A 108 18.00 -19.69 -2.87
CA ALA A 108 16.81 -19.03 -2.33
C ALA A 108 17.15 -18.02 -1.22
N VAL A 109 18.10 -18.33 -0.32
CA VAL A 109 18.55 -17.39 0.73
C VAL A 109 19.28 -16.20 0.11
N LYS A 110 20.13 -16.42 -0.89
CA LYS A 110 20.92 -15.39 -1.57
C LYS A 110 20.04 -14.41 -2.34
N ASP A 111 19.02 -14.91 -3.04
CA ASP A 111 18.03 -14.05 -3.69
C ASP A 111 17.26 -13.20 -2.66
N LEU A 112 16.93 -13.78 -1.51
CA LEU A 112 16.28 -13.07 -0.41
C LEU A 112 17.20 -11.96 0.16
N GLU A 113 18.50 -12.21 0.27
CA GLU A 113 19.48 -11.19 0.69
C GLU A 113 19.61 -10.03 -0.30
N ASN A 114 19.66 -10.31 -1.60
CA ASN A 114 19.72 -9.28 -2.63
C ASN A 114 18.47 -8.39 -2.59
N ASN A 115 17.29 -9.01 -2.52
CA ASN A 115 16.02 -8.30 -2.37
C ASN A 115 15.96 -7.46 -1.08
N LEU A 116 16.56 -7.96 0.00
CA LEU A 116 16.66 -7.22 1.25
C LEU A 116 17.60 -6.02 1.14
N LYS A 117 18.70 -6.14 0.39
CA LYS A 117 19.66 -5.05 0.22
C LYS A 117 19.02 -3.87 -0.52
N GLU A 118 18.22 -4.15 -1.54
CA GLU A 118 17.42 -3.12 -2.23
C GLU A 118 16.38 -2.49 -1.31
N LEU A 119 15.62 -3.31 -0.55
CA LEU A 119 14.64 -2.80 0.42
C LEU A 119 15.28 -1.96 1.54
N HIS A 120 16.46 -2.36 2.00
CA HIS A 120 17.21 -1.62 3.02
C HIS A 120 17.65 -0.25 2.50
N GLN A 121 18.06 -0.15 1.24
CA GLN A 121 18.41 1.11 0.60
C GLN A 121 17.19 2.03 0.46
N VAL A 122 16.06 1.46 0.01
CA VAL A 122 14.75 2.15 -0.03
C VAL A 122 14.32 2.60 1.38
N PHE A 123 14.63 1.82 2.42
CA PHE A 123 14.40 2.19 3.82
C PHE A 123 15.32 3.32 4.30
N MET A 124 16.60 3.36 3.92
CA MET A 124 17.50 4.47 4.29
C MET A 124 17.06 5.78 3.64
N ASP A 125 16.68 5.73 2.36
CA ASP A 125 16.13 6.89 1.64
C ASP A 125 14.82 7.38 2.27
N MET A 126 14.01 6.45 2.79
CA MET A 126 12.81 6.80 3.56
C MET A 126 13.08 7.16 5.01
N ALA A 127 14.09 6.61 5.70
CA ALA A 127 14.37 6.90 7.10
C ALA A 127 14.78 8.36 7.27
N VAL A 128 15.56 8.91 6.32
CA VAL A 128 15.86 10.35 6.24
C VAL A 128 14.57 11.19 6.17
N LEU A 129 13.57 10.71 5.42
CA LEU A 129 12.27 11.36 5.36
C LEU A 129 11.43 11.13 6.66
N VAL A 130 11.69 10.08 7.48
CA VAL A 130 10.86 9.64 8.65
C VAL A 130 11.34 10.39 9.89
N GLN A 131 12.67 10.54 10.04
CA GLN A 131 13.33 10.99 11.26
C GLN A 131 12.88 12.37 11.75
N HIS A 132 12.23 13.17 10.89
CA HIS A 132 11.76 14.50 11.25
C HIS A 132 10.34 14.55 11.87
N GLN A 133 9.62 13.43 11.99
CA GLN A 133 8.20 13.40 12.35
C GLN A 133 7.83 12.23 13.29
N GLY A 134 8.49 12.13 14.45
CA GLY A 134 8.13 11.14 15.48
C GLY A 134 6.78 11.40 16.16
N GLU A 135 6.37 12.67 16.28
CA GLU A 135 5.10 13.08 16.89
C GLU A 135 3.91 13.01 15.90
N GLN A 136 4.19 12.99 14.60
CA GLN A 136 3.18 13.03 13.54
C GLN A 136 2.57 11.64 13.22
N LEU A 137 3.19 10.54 13.65
CA LEU A 137 2.73 9.16 13.37
C LEU A 137 1.37 8.83 14.02
N ASP A 138 1.11 9.36 15.21
CA ASP A 138 -0.18 9.20 15.90
C ASP A 138 -1.25 10.13 15.28
N ASP A 139 -0.82 11.33 14.88
CA ASP A 139 -1.65 12.27 14.13
C ASP A 139 -2.03 11.70 12.75
N ILE A 140 -1.19 10.88 12.11
CA ILE A 140 -1.45 10.25 10.82
C ILE A 140 -2.63 9.27 10.90
N GLU A 141 -2.74 8.46 11.94
CA GLU A 141 -3.90 7.57 12.08
C GLU A 141 -5.20 8.38 12.15
N SER A 142 -5.17 9.48 12.92
CA SER A 142 -6.30 10.39 12.99
C SER A 142 -6.55 11.13 11.66
N HIS A 143 -5.51 11.53 10.92
CA HIS A 143 -5.63 12.18 9.61
C HIS A 143 -6.11 11.22 8.51
N VAL A 144 -5.72 9.95 8.54
CA VAL A 144 -6.16 8.92 7.57
C VAL A 144 -7.61 8.57 7.86
N GLN A 145 -7.97 8.36 9.12
CA GLN A 145 -9.35 8.14 9.54
C GLN A 145 -10.26 9.32 9.16
N ARG A 146 -9.81 10.56 9.39
CA ARG A 146 -10.51 11.78 8.95
C ARG A 146 -10.65 11.84 7.43
N ALA A 147 -9.58 11.60 6.66
CA ALA A 147 -9.65 11.63 5.20
C ALA A 147 -10.61 10.56 4.65
N ASN A 148 -10.58 9.35 5.22
CA ASN A 148 -11.49 8.27 4.85
C ASN A 148 -12.95 8.63 5.20
N SER A 149 -13.21 9.19 6.39
CA SER A 149 -14.55 9.62 6.77
C SER A 149 -15.08 10.77 5.90
N PHE A 150 -14.22 11.72 5.49
CA PHE A 150 -14.60 12.78 4.54
C PHE A 150 -14.97 12.23 3.15
N VAL A 151 -14.18 11.31 2.61
CA VAL A 151 -14.49 10.67 1.32
C VAL A 151 -15.78 9.87 1.41
N ARG A 152 -15.99 9.11 2.49
CA ARG A 152 -17.20 8.32 2.72
C ARG A 152 -18.44 9.19 2.93
N GLY A 153 -18.31 10.29 3.67
CA GLY A 153 -19.37 11.27 3.86
C GLY A 153 -19.72 11.98 2.55
N GLY A 154 -18.71 12.37 1.76
CA GLY A 154 -18.88 12.99 0.45
C GLY A 154 -19.59 12.07 -0.55
N THR A 155 -19.21 10.78 -0.61
CA THR A 155 -19.90 9.81 -1.47
C THR A 155 -21.35 9.60 -1.04
N GLN A 156 -21.64 9.57 0.26
CA GLN A 156 -22.99 9.46 0.78
C GLN A 156 -23.84 10.71 0.48
N GLN A 157 -23.25 11.91 0.58
CA GLN A 157 -23.91 13.16 0.18
C GLN A 157 -24.21 13.18 -1.32
N LEU A 158 -23.29 12.73 -2.18
CA LEU A 158 -23.51 12.61 -3.63
C LEU A 158 -24.63 11.61 -3.96
N GLN A 159 -24.67 10.47 -3.27
CA GLN A 159 -25.77 9.50 -3.42
C GLN A 159 -27.12 10.09 -3.02
N THR A 160 -27.14 10.83 -1.90
CA THR A 160 -28.33 11.48 -1.37
C THR A 160 -28.81 12.59 -2.31
N ALA A 161 -27.89 13.43 -2.80
CA ALA A 161 -28.16 14.47 -3.79
C ALA A 161 -28.71 13.88 -5.10
N ARG A 162 -28.16 12.76 -5.58
CA ARG A 162 -28.69 12.04 -6.75
C ARG A 162 -30.12 11.54 -6.52
N LYS A 163 -30.42 11.02 -5.32
CA LYS A 163 -31.76 10.55 -4.93
C LYS A 163 -32.76 11.71 -4.85
N LEU A 164 -32.38 12.82 -4.22
CA LEU A 164 -33.16 14.06 -4.17
C LEU A 164 -33.42 14.59 -5.57
N GLN A 165 -32.39 14.76 -6.40
CA GLN A 165 -32.51 15.24 -7.77
C GLN A 165 -33.48 14.38 -8.60
N LYS A 166 -33.49 13.06 -8.40
CA LYS A 166 -34.44 12.16 -9.09
C LYS A 166 -35.89 12.38 -8.62
N ASN A 167 -36.11 12.68 -7.34
CA ASN A 167 -37.44 12.86 -6.76
C ASN A 167 -38.01 14.26 -7.05
N THR A 168 -37.19 15.31 -7.01
CA THR A 168 -37.65 16.69 -7.20
C THR A 168 -38.13 16.97 -8.62
N ARG A 169 -37.61 16.26 -9.64
CA ARG A 169 -38.01 16.45 -11.06
C ARG A 169 -39.53 16.41 -11.29
N LYS A 170 -40.25 15.52 -10.59
CA LYS A 170 -41.71 15.43 -10.72
C LYS A 170 -42.40 16.64 -10.10
N TRP A 171 -41.98 17.03 -8.91
CA TRP A 171 -42.52 18.19 -8.18
C TRP A 171 -42.22 19.52 -8.89
N THR A 172 -41.04 19.66 -9.49
CA THR A 172 -40.69 20.84 -10.30
C THR A 172 -41.59 20.95 -11.53
N CYS A 173 -41.92 19.83 -12.18
CA CYS A 173 -42.85 19.82 -13.32
C CYS A 173 -44.26 20.27 -12.89
N PHE A 174 -44.79 19.71 -11.78
CA PHE A 174 -46.08 20.15 -11.25
C PHE A 174 -46.10 21.63 -10.86
N ALA A 175 -45.03 22.14 -10.24
CA ALA A 175 -44.91 23.55 -9.89
C ALA A 175 -44.95 24.45 -11.13
N ILE A 176 -44.25 24.07 -12.22
CA ILE A 176 -44.26 24.82 -13.49
C ILE A 176 -45.67 24.83 -14.10
N ILE A 177 -46.37 23.69 -14.11
CA ILE A 177 -47.75 23.59 -14.63
C ILE A 177 -48.69 24.53 -13.85
N ILE A 178 -48.61 24.53 -12.52
CA ILE A 178 -49.43 25.41 -11.67
C ILE A 178 -49.17 26.89 -11.99
N VAL A 179 -47.91 27.29 -12.13
CA VAL A 179 -47.55 28.67 -12.49
C VAL A 179 -48.11 29.06 -13.85
N LEU A 180 -48.05 28.18 -14.86
CA LEU A 180 -48.65 28.44 -16.18
C LEU A 180 -50.17 28.62 -16.12
N ILE A 181 -50.87 27.83 -15.30
CA ILE A 181 -52.32 27.97 -15.10
C ILE A 181 -52.66 29.33 -14.48
N ILE A 182 -51.91 29.77 -13.47
CA ILE A 182 -52.12 31.07 -12.82
C ILE A 182 -51.97 32.20 -13.85
N ILE A 183 -50.93 32.16 -14.69
CA ILE A 183 -50.71 33.15 -15.76
C ILE A 183 -51.90 33.16 -16.74
N LEU A 184 -52.40 31.99 -17.14
CA LEU A 184 -53.53 31.87 -18.06
C LEU A 184 -54.81 32.48 -17.48
N VAL A 185 -55.10 32.26 -16.19
CA VAL A 185 -56.26 32.85 -15.49
C VAL A 185 -56.17 34.37 -15.43
N ILE A 186 -54.97 34.93 -15.18
CA ILE A 186 -54.75 36.37 -15.17
C ILE A 186 -55.01 36.96 -16.57
N LEU A 187 -54.45 36.34 -17.61
CA LEU A 187 -54.67 36.77 -19.01
C LEU A 187 -56.15 36.70 -19.42
N LEU A 188 -56.85 35.64 -19.04
CA LEU A 188 -58.29 35.48 -19.29
C LEU A 188 -59.17 36.40 -18.44
N SER A 189 -58.69 36.93 -17.31
CA SER A 189 -59.42 37.92 -16.52
C SER A 189 -59.23 39.34 -17.04
N VAL A 190 -58.06 39.63 -17.62
CA VAL A 190 -57.74 40.94 -18.21
C VAL A 190 -58.37 41.11 -19.61
N ARG A 191 -58.32 40.08 -20.47
CA ARG A 191 -58.93 40.12 -21.82
C ARG A 191 -60.43 40.44 -21.91
N PRO A 192 -61.34 39.98 -21.03
CA PRO A 192 -62.77 40.28 -21.13
C PRO A 192 -63.09 41.75 -20.88
N TRP A 193 -62.14 42.54 -20.38
CA TRP A 193 -62.30 43.99 -20.21
C TRP A 193 -62.11 44.75 -21.53
N GLU A 194 -61.29 44.28 -22.46
CA GLU A 194 -61.08 44.97 -23.76
C GLU A 194 -62.21 44.73 -24.77
N ASN A 195 -62.95 43.62 -24.65
CA ASN A 195 -63.96 43.22 -25.63
C ASN A 195 -65.36 43.86 -25.44
N LYS A 196 -65.51 44.84 -24.52
CA LYS A 196 -66.77 45.59 -24.30
C LYS A 196 -66.70 47.04 -24.77
N LYS A 197 -66.06 47.31 -25.91
CA LYS A 197 -66.16 48.60 -26.61
C LYS A 197 -66.47 48.37 -28.10
N LYS A 198 -67.76 48.14 -28.38
CA LYS A 198 -68.35 48.34 -29.71
C LYS A 198 -69.65 49.11 -29.51
#